data_AF-A0A229SCE8-F1
#
_entry.id   AF-A0A229SCE8-F1
#
_cell.length_a   1.000
_cell.length_b   1.000
_cell.length_c   1.000
_cell.angle_alpha   90.00
_cell.angle_beta   90.00
_cell.angle_gamma   90.00
#
_symmetry.space_group_name_H-M   'P 1'
#
loop_
_entity.id
_entity.type
_entity.pdbx_description
1 polymer ?
#
loop_
_entity_poly.entity_id
_entity_poly.type
_entity_poly.pdbx_seq_one_letter_code
_entity_poly.pdbx_strand_id
1 'polypeptide(L)'
;MDVEPRRWLGLAFEALDPVTGKRATYDIDTDLYDLSQDKQCEFAEEIERDIIEFLDNLRKGVVLRGNDGAKFVLVFPLDGSYVRVVQGRFLGSATTRPSLVAAQAGGDYVPVE
;
A
#
# COMPACT_ATOMS: atom_id res chain seq x y z
N MET A 1 -1.12 13.01 -15.51
CA MET A 1 -1.33 14.36 -14.94
C MET A 1 -0.18 14.59 -13.99
N ASP A 2 0.58 15.67 -14.17
CA ASP A 2 1.64 16.04 -13.22
C ASP A 2 0.97 16.68 -12.00
N VAL A 3 1.05 15.99 -10.86
CA VAL A 3 0.52 16.49 -9.58
C VAL A 3 1.48 17.56 -9.07
N GLU A 4 0.97 18.75 -8.75
CA GLU A 4 1.75 19.84 -8.21
C GLU A 4 2.09 19.57 -6.72
N PRO A 5 3.35 19.30 -6.35
CA PRO A 5 3.70 18.75 -5.03
C PRO A 5 3.32 19.65 -3.84
N ARG A 6 3.01 20.92 -4.09
CA ARG A 6 2.65 21.92 -3.07
C ARG A 6 1.15 21.96 -2.75
N ARG A 7 0.31 21.25 -3.50
CA ARG A 7 -1.15 21.22 -3.32
C ARG A 7 -1.71 19.81 -3.09
N TRP A 8 -0.82 18.85 -2.85
CA TRP A 8 -1.16 17.47 -2.57
C TRP A 8 -1.27 17.24 -1.06
N LEU A 9 -2.32 16.55 -0.65
CA LEU A 9 -2.45 15.93 0.66
C LEU A 9 -2.49 14.42 0.40
N GLY A 10 -1.69 13.65 1.14
CA GLY A 10 -1.68 12.21 1.02
C GLY A 10 -1.06 11.56 2.24
N LEU A 11 -1.32 10.27 2.38
CA LEU A 11 -0.83 9.45 3.47
C LEU A 11 0.09 8.37 2.92
N ALA A 12 1.32 8.30 3.44
CA ALA A 12 2.27 7.26 3.04
C ALA A 12 2.60 6.37 4.24
N PHE A 13 2.51 5.06 4.03
CA PHE A 13 3.00 4.06 4.99
C PHE A 13 4.35 3.56 4.50
N GLU A 14 5.39 3.76 5.32
CA GLU A 14 6.73 3.23 5.06
C GLU A 14 6.99 2.03 5.95
N ALA A 15 7.28 0.88 5.33
CA ALA A 15 7.84 -0.27 6.04
C ALA A 15 9.35 -0.32 5.80
N LEU A 16 10.10 -0.51 6.88
CA LEU A 16 11.55 -0.64 6.87
C LEU A 16 11.93 -2.10 7.16
N ASP A 17 12.78 -2.68 6.31
CA ASP A 17 13.45 -3.94 6.62
C ASP A 17 14.54 -3.68 7.65
N PRO A 18 14.41 -4.17 8.90
CA PRO A 18 15.41 -3.94 9.94
C PRO A 18 16.76 -4.60 9.65
N VAL A 19 16.80 -5.61 8.77
CA VAL A 19 18.03 -6.35 8.45
C VAL A 19 18.81 -5.64 7.34
N THR A 20 18.13 -5.22 6.28
CA THR A 20 18.78 -4.69 5.08
C THR A 20 18.72 -3.17 4.95
N GLY A 21 17.88 -2.50 5.74
CA GLY A 21 17.61 -1.06 5.64
C GLY A 21 16.82 -0.67 4.39
N LYS A 22 16.33 -1.64 3.61
CA LYS A 22 15.45 -1.39 2.47
C LYS A 22 14.08 -0.96 2.95
N ARG A 23 13.38 -0.21 2.12
CA ARG A 23 12.03 0.26 2.41
C ARG A 23 11.04 -0.13 1.33
N ALA A 24 9.76 -0.07 1.71
CA ALA A 24 8.62 -0.11 0.81
C ALA A 24 7.62 0.95 1.27
N THR A 25 7.09 1.71 0.32
CA THR A 25 6.12 2.77 0.58
C THR A 25 4.82 2.43 -0.10
N TYR A 26 3.72 2.49 0.64
CA TYR A 26 2.36 2.45 0.11
C TYR A 26 1.74 3.83 0.29
N ASP A 27 1.47 4.50 -0.83
CA ASP A 27 0.90 5.83 -0.88
C ASP A 27 -0.62 5.73 -1.08
N ILE A 28 -1.37 6.36 -0.19
CA ILE A 28 -2.80 6.62 -0.32
C ILE A 28 -2.93 8.08 -0.72
N ASP A 29 -3.38 8.28 -1.95
CA ASP A 29 -3.61 9.60 -2.50
C ASP A 29 -4.88 10.19 -1.86
N THR A 30 -4.75 11.30 -1.14
CA THR A 30 -5.88 11.98 -0.48
C THR A 30 -6.11 13.38 -1.03
N ASP A 31 -5.74 13.57 -2.31
CA ASP A 31 -6.03 14.71 -3.19
C ASP A 31 -7.13 15.66 -2.67
N LEU A 32 -6.89 16.98 -2.80
CA LEU A 32 -7.80 18.02 -2.33
C LEU A 32 -9.03 18.11 -3.24
N TYR A 33 -9.98 17.23 -2.99
CA TYR A 33 -11.22 17.07 -3.72
C TYR A 33 -12.37 17.87 -3.09
N ASP A 34 -13.20 18.44 -3.96
CA ASP A 34 -14.46 19.11 -3.61
C ASP A 34 -15.54 18.05 -3.36
N LEU A 35 -15.69 17.69 -2.08
CA LEU A 35 -16.66 16.68 -1.61
C LEU A 35 -18.12 17.06 -1.84
N SER A 36 -18.43 18.27 -2.32
CA SER A 36 -19.79 18.59 -2.76
C SER A 36 -20.17 17.93 -4.08
N GLN A 37 -19.21 17.31 -4.79
CA GLN A 37 -19.43 16.55 -6.00
C GLN A 37 -19.53 15.06 -5.69
N ASP A 38 -20.63 14.41 -6.09
CA ASP A 38 -20.91 12.99 -5.78
C ASP A 38 -19.74 12.05 -6.13
N LYS A 39 -19.14 12.22 -7.31
CA LYS A 39 -17.99 11.40 -7.75
C LYS A 39 -16.79 11.49 -6.79
N GLN A 40 -16.59 12.66 -6.18
CA GLN A 40 -15.49 12.87 -5.24
C GLN A 40 -15.83 12.43 -3.82
N CYS A 41 -17.13 12.43 -3.48
CA CYS A 41 -17.63 11.75 -2.28
C CYS A 41 -17.37 10.24 -2.35
N GLU A 42 -17.72 9.59 -3.46
CA GLU A 42 -17.42 8.16 -3.68
C GLU A 42 -15.93 7.87 -3.55
N PHE A 43 -15.08 8.69 -4.18
CA PHE A 43 -13.63 8.53 -4.07
C PHE A 43 -13.12 8.70 -2.63
N ALA A 44 -13.66 9.64 -1.86
CA ALA A 44 -13.30 9.83 -0.46
C ALA A 44 -13.72 8.63 0.42
N GLU A 45 -14.86 8.01 0.15
CA GLU A 45 -15.29 6.78 0.82
C GLU A 45 -14.38 5.59 0.48
N GLU A 46 -13.84 5.51 -0.74
CA GLU A 46 -12.83 4.52 -1.12
C GLU A 46 -11.53 4.72 -0.35
N ILE A 47 -11.03 5.95 -0.24
CA ILE A 47 -9.85 6.28 0.57
C ILE A 47 -10.06 5.90 2.05
N GLU A 48 -11.20 6.27 2.62
CA GLU A 48 -11.51 5.98 4.02
C GLU A 48 -11.49 4.47 4.27
N ARG A 49 -12.11 3.70 3.38
CA ARG A 49 -12.12 2.24 3.45
C ARG A 49 -10.71 1.65 3.37
N ASP A 50 -9.88 2.12 2.44
CA ASP A 50 -8.50 1.65 2.28
C ASP A 50 -7.66 1.89 3.54
N ILE A 51 -7.79 3.07 4.15
CA ILE A 51 -7.10 3.41 5.41
C ILE A 51 -7.56 2.49 6.54
N ILE A 52 -8.88 2.34 6.73
CA ILE A 52 -9.44 1.54 7.82
C ILE A 52 -9.04 0.07 7.66
N GLU A 53 -9.16 -0.49 6.46
CA GLU A 53 -8.83 -1.88 6.19
C GLU A 53 -7.34 -2.14 6.38
N PHE A 54 -6.47 -1.26 5.87
CA PHE A 54 -5.02 -1.39 6.06
C PHE A 54 -4.62 -1.36 7.55
N LEU A 55 -5.16 -0.43 8.34
CA LEU A 55 -4.89 -0.33 9.77
C LEU A 55 -5.41 -1.55 10.54
N ASP A 56 -6.58 -2.06 10.19
CA ASP A 56 -7.13 -3.28 10.79
C ASP A 56 -6.27 -4.51 10.44
N ASN A 57 -5.75 -4.57 9.22
CA ASN A 57 -4.83 -5.62 8.78
C ASN A 57 -3.50 -5.59 9.53
N LEU A 58 -2.95 -4.40 9.80
CA LEU A 58 -1.78 -4.24 10.67
C LEU A 58 -2.07 -4.78 12.07
N ARG A 59 -3.20 -4.36 12.66
CA ARG A 59 -3.64 -4.82 13.99
C ARG A 59 -3.82 -6.34 14.05
N LYS A 60 -4.29 -6.97 12.98
CA LYS A 60 -4.49 -8.42 12.85
C LYS A 60 -3.19 -9.19 12.55
N GLY A 61 -2.09 -8.50 12.25
CA GLY A 61 -0.81 -9.14 11.88
C GLY A 61 -0.84 -9.81 10.50
N VAL A 62 -1.72 -9.37 9.60
CA VAL A 62 -1.86 -9.95 8.25
C VAL A 62 -1.22 -9.10 7.15
N VAL A 63 -0.60 -7.97 7.52
CA VAL A 63 0.35 -7.26 6.66
C VAL A 63 1.70 -7.96 6.74
N LEU A 64 2.18 -8.41 5.59
CA LEU A 64 3.40 -9.19 5.47
C LEU A 64 4.50 -8.37 4.81
N ARG A 65 5.72 -8.54 5.28
CA ARG A 65 6.93 -8.05 4.66
C ARG A 65 7.80 -9.22 4.18
N GLY A 66 8.50 -9.02 3.08
CA GLY A 66 9.41 -10.01 2.52
C GLY A 66 10.36 -9.41 1.50
N ASN A 67 11.13 -10.27 0.85
CA ASN A 67 12.01 -9.88 -0.24
C ASN A 67 11.73 -10.74 -1.48
N ASP A 68 11.57 -10.10 -2.64
CA ASP A 68 11.57 -10.74 -3.97
C ASP A 68 12.90 -10.42 -4.65
N GLY A 69 13.83 -11.37 -4.56
CA GLY A 69 15.23 -11.15 -4.86
C GLY A 69 15.81 -9.98 -4.06
N ALA A 70 16.22 -8.92 -4.75
CA ALA A 70 16.81 -7.74 -4.12
C ALA A 70 15.79 -6.69 -3.66
N LYS A 71 14.48 -6.87 -3.92
CA LYS A 71 13.47 -5.86 -3.64
C LYS A 71 12.71 -6.19 -2.35
N PHE A 72 12.52 -5.18 -1.50
CA PHE A 72 11.65 -5.30 -0.34
C PHE A 72 10.18 -5.16 -0.79
N VAL A 73 9.32 -6.00 -0.23
CA VAL A 73 7.94 -6.18 -0.67
C VAL A 73 7.01 -6.18 0.53
N LEU A 74 5.88 -5.48 0.40
CA LEU A 74 4.74 -5.61 1.30
C LEU A 74 3.60 -6.37 0.61
N VAL A 75 2.90 -7.20 1.37
CA VAL A 75 1.70 -7.93 0.93
C VAL A 75 0.63 -7.79 2.00
N PHE A 76 -0.58 -7.39 1.63
CA PHE A 76 -1.72 -7.29 2.55
C PHE A 76 -3.04 -7.49 1.82
N PRO A 77 -4.11 -7.94 2.50
CA PRO A 77 -5.44 -8.01 1.89
C PRO A 77 -6.04 -6.60 1.74
N LEU A 78 -6.81 -6.38 0.67
CA LEU A 78 -7.60 -5.17 0.45
C LEU A 78 -8.78 -5.52 -0.47
N ASP A 79 -10.01 -5.17 -0.07
CA ASP A 79 -11.23 -5.39 -0.85
C ASP A 79 -11.36 -6.81 -1.43
N GLY A 80 -11.16 -7.82 -0.57
CA GLY A 80 -11.25 -9.24 -0.94
C GLY A 80 -10.13 -9.76 -1.86
N SER A 81 -9.15 -8.91 -2.20
CA SER A 81 -7.95 -9.25 -2.97
C SER A 81 -6.69 -9.07 -2.13
N TYR A 82 -5.52 -9.26 -2.73
CA TYR A 82 -4.22 -9.01 -2.09
C TYR A 82 -3.44 -7.96 -2.86
N VAL A 83 -3.02 -6.91 -2.17
CA VAL A 83 -2.13 -5.89 -2.71
C VAL A 83 -0.70 -6.33 -2.46
N ARG A 84 0.11 -6.26 -3.52
CA ARG A 84 1.56 -6.45 -3.47
C ARG A 84 2.25 -5.15 -3.84
N VAL A 85 2.97 -4.57 -2.88
CA VAL A 85 3.71 -3.32 -3.05
C VAL A 85 5.19 -3.63 -3.16
N VAL A 86 5.83 -3.12 -4.20
CA VAL A 86 7.26 -3.27 -4.46
C VAL A 86 7.88 -1.90 -4.63
N GLN A 87 8.90 -1.57 -3.84
CA GLN A 87 9.65 -0.34 -4.10
C GLN A 87 10.63 -0.54 -5.26
N GLY A 88 10.41 0.20 -6.34
CA GLY A 88 11.38 0.37 -7.40
C GLY A 88 12.48 1.36 -7.02
N ARG A 89 13.41 1.61 -7.95
CA ARG A 89 14.55 2.50 -7.71
C ARG A 89 14.17 3.99 -7.60
N PHE A 90 12.97 4.36 -8.06
CA PHE A 90 12.47 5.74 -8.11
C PHE A 90 10.98 5.90 -7.72
N LEU A 91 10.13 4.88 -7.94
CA LEU A 91 8.74 4.84 -7.51
C LEU A 91 8.37 3.46 -6.95
N GLY A 92 7.46 3.43 -5.98
CA GLY A 92 6.75 2.22 -5.58
C GLY A 92 5.73 1.79 -6.62
N SER A 93 5.51 0.49 -6.79
CA SER A 93 4.39 -0.03 -7.56
C SER A 93 3.53 -0.93 -6.68
N ALA A 94 2.22 -0.69 -6.68
CA ALA A 94 1.23 -1.56 -6.09
C ALA A 94 0.54 -2.38 -7.20
N THR A 95 0.35 -3.68 -6.97
CA THR A 95 -0.39 -4.55 -7.89
C THR A 95 -1.38 -5.42 -7.12
N THR A 96 -2.61 -5.48 -7.60
CA THR A 96 -3.65 -6.36 -7.05
C THR A 96 -3.45 -7.80 -7.54
N ARG A 97 -3.65 -8.76 -6.65
CA ARG A 97 -3.48 -10.19 -6.87
C ARG A 97 -4.71 -10.94 -6.35
N PRO A 98 -5.14 -12.01 -7.05
CA PRO A 98 -6.37 -12.72 -6.70
C PRO A 98 -6.24 -13.62 -5.47
N SER A 99 -5.02 -13.85 -4.97
CA SER A 99 -4.80 -14.72 -3.81
C SER A 99 -3.49 -14.38 -3.09
N LEU A 100 -3.41 -14.80 -1.82
CA LEU A 100 -2.21 -14.64 -0.99
C LEU A 100 -1.00 -15.32 -1.64
N VAL A 101 -1.18 -16.55 -2.13
CA VAL A 101 -0.11 -17.31 -2.81
C VAL A 101 0.41 -16.57 -4.03
N ALA A 102 -0.46 -15.95 -4.82
CA ALA A 102 -0.04 -15.15 -5.97
C ALA A 102 0.68 -13.86 -5.56
N ALA A 103 0.30 -13.26 -4.42
CA ALA A 103 0.94 -12.05 -3.90
C ALA A 103 2.32 -12.33 -3.27
N GLN A 104 2.51 -13.52 -2.68
CA GLN A 104 3.76 -13.97 -2.07
C GLN A 104 4.73 -14.64 -3.07
N ALA A 105 4.42 -14.67 -4.36
CA ALA A 105 5.32 -15.29 -5.33
C ALA A 105 6.73 -14.66 -5.28
N GLY A 106 7.76 -15.52 -5.24
CA GLY A 106 9.16 -15.12 -5.35
C GLY A 106 9.88 -14.75 -4.05
N GLY A 107 9.27 -14.94 -2.87
CA GLY A 107 9.93 -14.60 -1.61
C GLY A 107 9.37 -15.33 -0.39
N ASP A 108 10.12 -15.23 0.70
CA ASP A 108 9.67 -15.61 2.04
C ASP A 108 9.13 -14.36 2.74
N TYR A 109 7.98 -14.51 3.39
CA TYR A 109 7.24 -13.40 3.99
C TYR A 109 6.93 -13.69 5.46
N VAL A 110 7.05 -12.65 6.28
CA VAL A 110 6.72 -12.65 7.71
C VAL A 110 5.82 -11.45 8.03
N PRO A 111 5.00 -11.51 9.09
CA PRO A 111 4.24 -10.35 9.53
C PRO A 111 5.13 -9.13 9.80
N VAL A 112 4.58 -7.94 9.57
CA VAL A 112 5.12 -6.68 10.09
C VAL A 112 4.83 -6.63 11.59
N GLU A 113 5.85 -6.32 12.40
CA GLU A 113 5.76 -6.13 13.86
C GLU A 113 5.48 -4.68 14.22
#